data_AF-A0A356X3S3-F1
#
_entry.id   AF-A0A356X3S3-F1
#
_cell.length_a   1.000
_cell.length_b   1.000
_cell.length_c   1.000
_cell.angle_alpha   90.00
_cell.angle_beta   90.00
_cell.angle_gamma   90.00
#
_symmetry.space_group_name_H-M   'P 1'
#
loop_
_entity.id
_entity.type
_entity.pdbx_description
1 polymer ?
#
loop_
_entity_poly.entity_id
_entity_poly.type
_entity_poly.pdbx_seq_one_letter_code
_entity_poly.pdbx_strand_id
1 'polypeptide(L)' 'MEKHFKNNMDLMSEIIEGANILADNVATTLGPRGRTVALYHKEQGVPVVTKDGVTVSDFIELDSPFQNLGAQV' A
#
# COMPACT_ATOMS: atom_id res chain seq x y z
N MET A 1 4.23 -0.29 -24.13
CA MET A 1 3.63 0.45 -23.01
C MET A 1 2.14 0.32 -23.17
N GLU A 2 1.53 -0.57 -22.41
CA GLU A 2 0.08 -0.78 -22.43
C GLU A 2 -0.57 0.43 -21.75
N LYS A 3 -1.55 1.05 -22.43
CA LYS A 3 -2.23 2.24 -21.91
C LYS A 3 -3.51 1.79 -21.24
N HIS A 4 -3.58 1.92 -19.93
CA HIS A 4 -4.79 1.63 -19.16
C HIS A 4 -5.66 2.88 -19.06
N PHE A 5 -6.98 2.72 -19.23
CA PHE A 5 -7.95 3.81 -19.16
C PHE A 5 -9.17 3.38 -18.34
N LYS A 6 -9.56 4.18 -17.35
CA LYS A 6 -10.78 4.06 -16.55
C LYS A 6 -11.34 5.46 -16.27
N ASN A 7 -12.64 5.56 -16.04
CA ASN A 7 -13.31 6.84 -15.77
C ASN A 7 -14.43 6.70 -14.72
N ASN A 8 -14.91 7.85 -14.23
CA ASN A 8 -16.07 7.98 -13.34
C ASN A 8 -15.96 7.10 -12.07
N MET A 9 -17.00 6.32 -11.75
CA MET A 9 -17.08 5.53 -10.51
C MET A 9 -16.04 4.42 -10.45
N ASP A 10 -15.73 3.78 -11.58
CA ASP A 10 -14.78 2.65 -11.59
C ASP A 10 -13.36 3.12 -11.27
N LEU A 11 -12.95 4.27 -11.82
CA LEU A 11 -11.67 4.89 -11.48
C LEU A 11 -11.60 5.29 -10.01
N MET A 12 -12.66 5.93 -9.50
CA MET A 12 -12.71 6.36 -8.09
C MET A 12 -12.69 5.18 -7.13
N SER A 13 -13.39 4.09 -7.46
CA SER A 13 -13.40 2.88 -6.64
C SER A 13 -12.00 2.29 -6.49
N GLU A 14 -11.23 2.21 -7.57
CA GLU A 14 -9.87 1.65 -7.52
C GLU A 14 -8.87 2.56 -6.80
N ILE A 15 -8.98 3.87 -6.99
CA ILE A 15 -8.14 4.82 -6.25
C ILE A 15 -8.42 4.71 -4.74
N ILE A 16 -9.69 4.68 -4.35
CA ILE A 16 -10.10 4.53 -2.94
C ILE A 16 -9.61 3.19 -2.38
N GLU A 17 -9.71 2.11 -3.15
CA GLU A 17 -9.24 0.80 -2.73
C GLU A 17 -7.72 0.81 -2.47
N GLY A 18 -6.94 1.41 -3.37
CA GLY A 18 -5.50 1.58 -3.17
C GLY A 18 -5.15 2.40 -1.93
N ALA A 19 -5.83 3.52 -1.73
CA ALA A 19 -5.65 4.36 -0.54
C ALA A 19 -6.03 3.64 0.75
N ASN A 20 -7.09 2.82 0.73
CA ASN A 20 -7.51 2.02 1.88
C ASN A 20 -6.46 0.95 2.21
N ILE A 21 -5.88 0.28 1.20
CA ILE A 21 -4.81 -0.71 1.43
C ILE A 21 -3.62 -0.05 2.12
N LEU A 22 -3.19 1.14 1.66
CA LEU A 22 -2.15 1.91 2.34
C LEU A 22 -2.54 2.24 3.79
N ALA A 23 -3.71 2.86 3.96
CA ALA A 23 -4.17 3.35 5.26
C ALA A 23 -4.33 2.22 6.28
N ASP A 24 -4.93 1.09 5.90
CA ASP A 24 -5.17 -0.05 6.78
C ASP A 24 -3.86 -0.64 7.30
N ASN A 25 -2.84 -0.75 6.44
CA ASN A 25 -1.53 -1.28 6.83
C ASN A 25 -0.76 -0.30 7.73
N VAL A 26 -0.71 0.98 7.37
CA VAL A 26 0.01 2.00 8.17
C VAL A 26 -0.70 2.25 9.51
N ALA A 27 -2.03 2.27 9.53
CA ALA A 27 -2.81 2.50 10.76
C ALA A 27 -2.54 1.42 11.82
N THR A 28 -2.18 0.20 11.41
CA THR A 28 -1.87 -0.87 12.38
C THR A 28 -0.66 -0.55 13.25
N THR A 29 0.26 0.30 12.79
CA THR A 29 1.48 0.67 13.53
C THR A 29 1.27 1.87 14.46
N LEU A 30 0.10 2.50 14.44
CA LEU A 30 -0.15 3.76 15.13
C LEU A 30 -0.19 3.61 16.67
N GLY A 31 0.52 4.51 17.34
CA GLY A 31 0.46 4.70 18.79
C GLY A 31 1.24 3.67 19.61
N PRO A 32 1.23 3.79 20.94
CA PRO A 32 2.03 2.94 21.83
C PRO A 32 1.60 1.46 21.83
N ARG A 33 0.37 1.17 21.33
CA ARG A 33 -0.17 -0.19 21.15
C ARG A 33 -0.15 -0.64 19.69
N GLY A 34 0.58 0.06 18.83
CA GLY A 34 0.79 -0.32 17.44
C GLY A 34 1.31 -1.75 17.31
N ARG A 35 0.74 -2.47 16.35
CA ARG A 35 1.12 -3.84 15.99
C ARG A 35 2.34 -3.81 15.09
N THR A 36 3.02 -4.95 15.07
CA THR A 36 4.17 -5.17 14.21
C THR A 36 3.70 -5.64 12.85
N VAL A 37 4.24 -5.04 11.80
CA VAL A 37 4.02 -5.40 10.40
C VAL A 37 5.24 -6.17 9.90
N ALA A 38 4.99 -7.27 9.17
CA ALA A 38 6.01 -8.04 8.51
C ALA A 38 6.00 -7.71 7.01
N LEU A 39 7.13 -7.22 6.51
CA LEU A 39 7.36 -6.84 5.13
C LEU A 39 8.22 -7.92 4.50
N TYR A 40 7.83 -8.41 3.33
CA TYR A 40 8.56 -9.44 2.62
C TYR A 40 8.64 -9.08 1.14
N HIS A 41 9.86 -8.85 0.66
CA HIS A 41 10.14 -8.73 -0.76
C HIS A 41 10.93 -9.96 -1.21
N LYS A 42 10.47 -10.61 -2.29
CA LYS A 42 11.08 -11.85 -2.80
C LYS A 42 12.57 -11.67 -3.11
N GLU A 43 12.98 -10.48 -3.53
CA GLU A 43 14.37 -10.15 -3.85
C GLU A 43 15.26 -9.94 -2.62
N GLN A 44 14.69 -9.57 -1.48
CA GLN A 44 15.46 -9.29 -0.25
C GLN A 44 15.75 -10.56 0.57
N GLY A 45 15.06 -11.67 0.32
CA GLY A 45 15.35 -12.99 0.91
C GLY A 45 15.07 -13.13 2.42
N VAL A 46 14.92 -12.03 3.16
CA VAL A 46 14.62 -12.00 4.60
C VAL A 46 13.44 -11.06 4.87
N PRO A 47 12.45 -11.47 5.68
CA PRO A 47 11.36 -10.58 6.05
C PRO A 47 11.86 -9.48 7.00
N VAL A 48 11.50 -8.23 6.70
CA VAL A 48 11.73 -7.07 7.56
C VAL A 48 10.54 -6.90 8.49
N VAL A 49 10.78 -6.79 9.79
CA VAL A 49 9.73 -6.69 10.81
C VAL A 49 9.80 -5.30 11.42
N THR A 50 8.73 -4.50 11.28
CA THR A 50 8.74 -3.09 11.68
C THR A 50 7.45 -2.63 12.35
N LYS A 51 7.55 -1.55 13.12
CA LYS A 51 6.42 -0.75 13.65
C LYS A 51 6.47 0.69 13.13
N ASP A 52 7.37 0.98 12.22
CA ASP A 52 7.46 2.29 11.61
C ASP A 52 6.50 2.38 10.43
N GLY A 53 5.51 3.28 10.52
CA GLY A 53 4.53 3.49 9.46
C GLY A 53 5.15 4.00 8.16
N VAL A 54 6.25 4.75 8.23
CA VAL A 54 6.96 5.27 7.04
C VAL A 54 7.60 4.12 6.26
N THR A 55 8.31 3.24 6.96
CA THR A 55 8.84 2.02 6.33
C THR A 55 7.71 1.16 5.75
N VAL A 56 6.56 1.06 6.41
CA VAL A 56 5.41 0.29 5.86
C VAL A 56 4.87 0.93 4.59
N SER A 57 4.72 2.25 4.52
CA SER A 57 4.22 2.93 3.31
C SER A 57 5.16 2.76 2.11
N ASP A 58 6.47 2.83 2.33
CA ASP A 58 7.47 2.70 1.27
C ASP A 58 7.49 1.30 0.63
N PHE A 59 6.99 0.29 1.33
CA PHE A 59 6.92 -1.09 0.85
C PHE A 59 5.63 -1.42 0.09
N ILE A 60 4.66 -0.50 0.03
CA ILE A 60 3.39 -0.75 -0.65
C ILE A 60 3.54 -0.50 -2.15
N GLU A 61 3.46 -1.59 -2.91
CA GLU A 61 3.42 -1.59 -4.36
C GLU A 61 2.27 -2.50 -4.80
N LEU A 62 1.34 -1.95 -5.58
CA LEU A 62 0.14 -2.66 -6.02
C LEU A 62 0.22 -2.97 -7.52
N ASP A 63 -0.19 -4.17 -7.90
CA ASP A 63 -0.16 -4.62 -9.31
C ASP A 63 -1.09 -3.79 -10.21
N SER A 64 -2.23 -3.32 -9.67
CA SER A 64 -3.17 -2.48 -10.41
C SER A 64 -2.64 -1.05 -10.50
N PRO A 65 -2.45 -0.50 -11.71
CA PRO A 65 -1.91 0.86 -11.89
C PRO A 65 -2.76 1.94 -11.22
N PHE A 66 -4.09 1.79 -11.20
CA PHE A 66 -4.99 2.79 -10.62
C PHE A 66 -5.10 2.68 -9.10
N GLN A 67 -5.01 1.47 -8.55
CA GLN A 67 -4.91 1.29 -7.09
C GLN A 67 -3.54 1.79 -6.61
N ASN A 68 -2.45 1.44 -7.32
CA ASN A 68 -1.12 1.92 -6.99
C ASN A 68 -1.03 3.44 -7.06
N LEU A 69 -1.68 4.05 -8.06
CA LEU A 69 -1.84 5.50 -8.10
C LEU A 69 -2.47 6.00 -6.81
N GLY A 70 -3.59 5.42 -6.37
CA GLY A 70 -4.28 5.77 -5.12
C GLY A 70 -3.44 5.58 -3.85
N ALA A 71 -2.54 4.59 -3.83
CA ALA A 71 -1.61 4.35 -2.73
C ALA A 71 -0.37 5.26 -2.75
N GLN A 72 -0.06 5.91 -3.88
CA GLN A 72 1.09 6.81 -4.01
C GLN A 72 0.74 8.31 -3.97
N VAL A 73 -0.56 8.66 -3.85
CA VAL A 73 -1.01 10.07 -3.77
C VAL A 73 -0.62 10.73 -2.46
#